data_AF-B0RL37-F1
#
_entry.id   AF-B0RL37-F1
#
_cell.length_a   1.000
_cell.length_b   1.000
_cell.length_c   1.000
_cell.angle_alpha   90.00
_cell.angle_beta   90.00
_cell.angle_gamma   90.00
#
_symmetry.space_group_name_H-M   'P 1'
#
loop_
_entity.id
_entity.type
_entity.pdbx_description
1 polymer ?
#
loop_
_entity_poly.entity_id
_entity_poly.type
_entity_poly.pdbx_seq_one_letter_code
_entity_poly.pdbx_strand_id
1 'polypeptide(L)' 'MNTIFTDPYYESAQGELITKKRALLELKKHGIEDATEFFNELNEKEHYDAQEVLRWLGY' A
#
# COMPACT_ATOMS: atom_id res chain seq x y z
N MET A 1 -24.76 10.72 -12.56
CA MET A 1 -24.39 10.30 -11.21
C MET A 1 -23.11 9.50 -11.35
N ASN A 2 -21.95 10.08 -11.05
CA ASN A 2 -20.70 9.32 -11.05
C ASN A 2 -20.60 8.62 -9.70
N THR A 3 -21.01 7.36 -9.66
CA THR A 3 -20.71 6.47 -8.53
C THR A 3 -19.20 6.25 -8.52
N ILE A 4 -18.50 6.94 -7.61
CA ILE A 4 -17.13 6.60 -7.26
C ILE A 4 -17.24 5.26 -6.53
N PHE A 5 -16.97 4.16 -7.24
CA PHE A 5 -16.78 2.85 -6.61
C PHE A 5 -15.41 2.89 -5.92
N THR A 6 -15.39 3.30 -4.65
CA THR A 6 -14.20 3.16 -3.81
C THR A 6 -14.02 1.68 -3.48
N ASP A 7 -12.82 1.13 -3.66
CA ASP A 7 -12.52 -0.25 -3.28
C ASP A 7 -12.68 -0.38 -1.74
N PRO A 8 -13.59 -1.24 -1.23
CA PRO A 8 -13.78 -1.40 0.21
C PRO A 8 -12.49 -1.76 0.97
N TYR A 9 -11.54 -2.41 0.30
CA TYR A 9 -10.23 -2.72 0.86
C TYR A 9 -9.40 -1.44 1.06
N TYR A 10 -9.41 -0.54 0.08
CA TYR A 10 -8.72 0.75 0.17
C TYR A 10 -9.30 1.65 1.27
N GLU A 11 -10.63 1.74 1.37
CA GLU A 11 -11.30 2.51 2.42
C GLU A 11 -11.03 1.93 3.80
N SER A 12 -10.98 0.61 3.93
CA SER A 12 -10.71 -0.07 5.21
C SER A 12 -9.33 0.25 5.78
N ALA A 13 -8.38 0.66 4.94
CA ALA A 13 -7.01 0.99 5.32
C ALA A 13 -6.85 2.44 5.81
N GLN A 14 -7.90 3.26 5.79
CA GLN A 14 -7.82 4.68 6.15
C GLN A 14 -7.37 4.87 7.60
N GLY A 15 -6.24 5.58 7.77
CA GLY A 15 -5.65 5.86 9.08
C GLY A 15 -4.94 4.68 9.73
N GLU A 16 -4.79 3.55 9.03
CA GLU A 16 -4.03 2.40 9.52
C GLU A 16 -2.53 2.56 9.22
N LEU A 17 -1.69 2.31 10.23
CA LEU A 17 -0.24 2.21 10.07
C LEU A 17 0.17 0.75 10.07
N ILE A 18 0.91 0.35 9.03
CA ILE A 18 1.43 -1.00 8.89
C ILE A 18 2.95 -1.02 9.00
N THR A 19 3.49 -2.09 9.58
CA THR A 19 4.95 -2.28 9.64
C THR A 19 5.53 -2.50 8.24
N LYS A 20 6.83 -2.20 8.06
CA LYS A 20 7.58 -2.53 6.84
C LYS A 20 7.39 -3.99 6.41
N LYS A 21 7.38 -4.93 7.37
CA LYS A 21 7.15 -6.35 7.10
C LYS A 21 5.77 -6.61 6.49
N ARG A 22 4.73 -5.91 6.97
CA ARG A 22 3.38 -6.02 6.42
C ARG A 22 3.29 -5.37 5.03
N ALA A 23 3.92 -4.22 4.81
CA ALA A 23 4.01 -3.61 3.48
C ALA A 23 4.67 -4.56 2.46
N LEU A 24 5.82 -5.14 2.80
CA LEU A 24 6.49 -6.14 1.97
C LEU A 24 5.64 -7.38 1.68
N LEU A 25 4.78 -7.80 2.63
CA LEU A 25 3.84 -8.89 2.40
C LEU A 25 2.77 -8.51 1.38
N GLU A 26 2.24 -7.28 1.42
CA GLU A 26 1.29 -6.79 0.41
C GLU A 26 1.94 -6.71 -0.98
N LEU A 27 3.17 -6.22 -1.09
CA LEU A 27 3.95 -6.23 -2.33
C LEU A 27 4.10 -7.66 -2.89
N LYS A 28 4.48 -8.61 -2.04
CA LYS A 28 4.63 -10.01 -2.43
C LYS A 28 3.33 -10.64 -2.93
N LYS A 29 2.18 -10.30 -2.32
CA LYS A 29 0.86 -10.77 -2.79
C LYS A 29 0.53 -10.27 -4.20
N HIS A 30 1.10 -9.13 -4.59
CA HIS A 30 0.97 -8.55 -5.94
C HIS A 30 2.08 -9.00 -6.90
N GLY A 31 2.89 -10.00 -6.52
CA GLY A 31 3.94 -10.55 -7.36
C GLY A 31 5.19 -9.67 -7.44
N ILE A 32 5.33 -8.68 -6.55
CA ILE A 32 6.48 -7.78 -6.52
C ILE A 32 7.52 -8.38 -5.58
N GLU A 33 8.64 -8.84 -6.16
CA GLU A 33 9.75 -9.44 -5.42
C GLU A 33 10.85 -8.42 -5.08
N ASP A 34 11.02 -7.39 -5.91
CA ASP A 34 11.98 -6.29 -5.68
C ASP A 34 11.24 -5.04 -5.17
N ALA A 35 11.54 -4.65 -3.93
CA ALA A 35 10.95 -3.48 -3.28
C ALA A 35 11.76 -2.19 -3.50
N THR A 36 12.80 -2.20 -4.34
CA THR A 36 13.67 -1.04 -4.58
C THR A 36 12.88 0.18 -5.07
N GLU A 37 11.98 -0.01 -6.05
CA GLU A 37 11.14 1.08 -6.57
C GLU A 37 10.19 1.63 -5.49
N PHE A 38 9.53 0.73 -4.75
CA PHE A 38 8.68 1.09 -3.62
C PHE A 38 9.41 1.93 -2.56
N PHE A 39 10.64 1.54 -2.18
CA PHE A 39 11.44 2.29 -1.20
C PHE A 39 11.96 3.61 -1.77
N ASN A 40 12.27 3.68 -3.06
CA ASN A 40 12.70 4.93 -3.69
C ASN A 40 11.57 5.97 -3.74
N GLU A 41 10.32 5.52 -3.96
CA GLU A 41 9.18 6.43 -4.06
C GLU A 41 8.59 6.81 -2.69
N LEU A 42 8.41 5.84 -1.78
CA LEU A 42 7.78 6.10 -0.48
C LEU A 42 8.78 6.39 0.64
N ASN A 43 10.08 6.31 0.36
CA ASN A 43 11.18 6.26 1.33
C ASN A 43 11.13 5.02 2.22
N GLU A 44 12.29 4.45 2.51
CA GLU A 44 12.38 3.34 3.45
C GLU A 44 12.07 3.80 4.89
N LYS A 45 11.00 3.27 5.46
CA LYS A 45 10.50 3.54 6.81
C LYS A 45 10.24 2.24 7.58
N GLU A 46 10.20 2.31 8.91
CA GLU A 46 9.76 1.18 9.75
C GLU A 46 8.23 0.95 9.68
N HIS A 47 7.47 2.02 9.44
CA HIS A 47 6.01 2.03 9.34
C HIS A 47 5.57 2.84 8.12
N TYR A 48 4.48 2.40 7.50
CA TYR A 48 3.86 3.04 6.34
C TYR A 48 2.38 3.26 6.61
N ASP A 49 1.82 4.32 6.02
CA ASP A 49 0.38 4.46 5.91
C ASP A 49 -0.15 3.38 4.95
N ALA A 50 -1.16 2.63 5.40
CA ALA A 50 -1.68 1.51 4.64
C ALA A 50 -2.29 1.96 3.31
N GLN A 51 -2.94 3.13 3.24
CA GLN A 51 -3.47 3.68 1.99
C GLN A 51 -2.36 4.17 1.06
N GLU A 52 -1.24 4.65 1.58
CA GLU A 52 -0.06 4.98 0.77
C GLU A 52 0.49 3.73 0.07
N VAL A 53 0.58 2.60 0.79
CA VAL A 53 1.00 1.31 0.20
C VAL A 53 -0.01 0.80 -0.82
N LEU A 54 -1.31 0.83 -0.51
CA LEU A 54 -2.34 0.37 -1.46
C LEU A 54 -2.42 1.26 -2.70
N ARG A 55 -2.29 2.58 -2.55
CA ARG A 55 -2.25 3.52 -3.68
C ARG A 55 -1.07 3.22 -4.61
N TRP A 56 0.10 2.90 -4.05
CA TRP A 56 1.27 2.51 -4.83
C TRP A 56 1.04 1.19 -5.59
N LEU A 57 0.28 0.26 -5.00
CA LEU A 57 -0.14 -1.00 -5.64
C LEU A 57 -1.27 -0.82 -6.68
N GLY A 58 -1.80 0.40 -6.85
CA GLY A 58 -2.80 0.73 -7.85
C GLY A 58 -4.27 0.62 -7.40
N TYR A 59 -4.53 0.58 -6.09
CA TYR A 59 -5.87 0.69 -5.51
C TYR A 59 -6.36 2.14 -5.44
#